data_AF-A0A2E4G2L4-F1
#
_entry.id   AF-A0A2E4G2L4-F1
#
_cell.length_a   1.000
_cell.length_b   1.000
_cell.length_c   1.000
_cell.angle_alpha   90.00
_cell.angle_beta   90.00
_cell.angle_gamma   90.00
#
_symmetry.space_group_name_H-M   'P 1'
#
loop_
_entity.id
_entity.type
_entity.pdbx_description
1 polymer ?
#
loop_
_entity_poly.entity_id
_entity_poly.type
_entity_poly.pdbx_seq_one_letter_code
_entity_poly.pdbx_strand_id
1 'polypeptide(L)'
;MKKTLFLAICYFAISMPSFAQDKLKEFLGSTQIFYENFISKGKVDYASLKDDPSSIYNLIEQIEQIDFEQLHPNEKKAFLISAYNLLVIHGVQLNYPIITTQAVEGFFTNKMFVLGGKEYSLDQIEHELLNTKEDPRLHFLLVCGAIGCPPIGEPIPNPENVDRILDNRLRELMNNKRFVRLNPELETVSISELFDWYREDFGGDTRALITFINTYRTNTIPTNYKLSYYTFDWGLNASSAKNEEKSQLSNLLAFTPSALFSKGQFELGLLNNYYVQNSLIDKDGKIVSLGQSQAFLSSTLQFTFGVNKKANVNFGIEARIATARYGNKDDTTPFDFLTKEGVIYQRTVLSSIGPRIKVAPFKRVPRLSLQTAFLLPISDKLENPQFVDHDRYTWVTQLLYDRKLSSYFQLFTQLDFMYRINRDSNPERNFLRTPMSAFINYFPNQNTTIFMFTQYAPRFENVGMEESSQFGLSQWFTQLGGGIKYQLIEQLSLELSYGNVILSRVDGNGYLMNFGLRYIHR
;
A
#
# COMPACT_ATOMS: atom_id res chain seq x y z
N MET A 1 -21.33 41.12 68.91
CA MET A 1 -20.21 40.45 68.19
C MET A 1 -20.50 38.99 67.79
N LYS A 2 -21.53 38.29 68.29
CA LYS A 2 -21.82 36.90 67.89
C LYS A 2 -22.68 36.73 66.61
N LYS A 3 -23.37 37.77 66.13
CA LYS A 3 -24.20 37.71 64.90
C LYS A 3 -23.43 38.03 63.60
N THR A 4 -22.33 38.77 63.68
CA THR A 4 -21.49 39.12 62.52
C THR A 4 -20.51 38.00 62.12
N LEU A 5 -20.15 37.11 63.04
CA LEU A 5 -19.26 35.98 62.76
C LEU A 5 -19.99 34.82 62.04
N PHE A 6 -21.31 34.69 62.20
CA PHE A 6 -22.11 33.64 61.56
C PHE A 6 -22.41 33.94 60.08
N LEU A 7 -22.53 35.22 59.70
CA LEU A 7 -22.70 35.62 58.30
C LEU A 7 -21.40 35.49 57.47
N ALA A 8 -20.22 35.60 58.10
CA ALA A 8 -18.94 35.43 57.42
C ALA A 8 -18.65 33.95 57.05
N ILE A 9 -19.14 33.01 57.86
CA ILE A 9 -18.99 31.56 57.61
C ILE A 9 -19.97 31.09 56.53
N CYS A 10 -21.15 31.69 56.41
CA CYS A 10 -22.07 31.41 55.30
C CYS A 10 -21.63 32.02 53.95
N TYR A 11 -20.79 33.06 53.94
CA TYR A 11 -20.23 33.62 52.69
C TYR A 11 -19.02 32.84 52.16
N PHE A 12 -18.29 32.13 53.03
CA PHE A 12 -17.13 31.32 52.62
C PHE A 12 -17.50 29.91 52.11
N ALA A 13 -18.74 29.48 52.32
CA ALA A 13 -19.26 28.19 51.83
C ALA A 13 -19.91 28.27 50.43
N ILE A 14 -20.03 29.47 49.83
CA ILE A 14 -20.71 29.67 48.54
C ILE A 14 -19.72 29.98 47.40
N SER A 15 -18.42 30.13 47.67
CA SER A 15 -17.42 30.52 46.65
C SER A 15 -16.57 29.39 46.07
N MET A 16 -16.70 28.13 46.52
CA MET A 16 -15.87 27.02 46.02
C MET A 16 -16.22 26.46 44.62
N PRO A 17 -17.46 26.50 44.08
CA PRO A 17 -17.70 25.93 42.75
C PRO A 17 -17.06 26.77 41.62
N SER A 18 -16.82 28.07 41.82
CA SER A 18 -16.23 28.93 40.79
C SER A 18 -14.80 28.52 40.43
N PHE A 19 -14.00 28.10 41.41
CA PHE A 19 -12.57 27.84 41.19
C PHE A 19 -12.31 26.53 40.44
N ALA A 20 -13.10 25.48 40.71
CA ALA A 20 -13.03 24.23 39.96
C ALA A 20 -13.53 24.39 38.52
N GLN A 21 -14.59 25.18 38.33
CA GLN A 21 -15.15 25.47 37.01
C GLN A 21 -14.19 26.32 36.16
N ASP A 22 -13.49 27.28 36.75
CA ASP A 22 -12.46 28.07 36.08
C ASP A 22 -11.27 27.20 35.63
N LYS A 23 -10.79 26.29 36.50
CA LYS A 23 -9.73 25.32 36.15
C LYS A 23 -10.14 24.35 35.06
N LEU A 24 -11.37 23.84 35.10
CA LEU A 24 -11.89 22.95 34.06
C LEU A 24 -11.92 23.68 32.70
N LYS A 25 -12.38 24.93 32.68
CA LYS A 25 -12.45 25.73 31.45
C LYS A 25 -11.06 25.98 30.88
N GLU A 26 -10.08 26.29 31.74
CA GLU A 26 -8.67 26.41 31.34
C GLU A 26 -8.15 25.12 30.74
N PHE A 27 -8.36 23.98 31.42
CA PHE A 27 -7.94 22.65 30.95
C PHE A 27 -8.54 22.27 29.60
N LEU A 28 -9.84 22.46 29.40
CA LEU A 28 -10.47 22.19 28.11
C LEU A 28 -9.95 23.15 27.03
N GLY A 29 -9.69 24.41 27.36
CA GLY A 29 -9.04 25.37 26.45
C GLY A 29 -7.64 24.93 26.03
N SER A 30 -6.78 24.55 26.99
CA SER A 30 -5.45 24.03 26.73
C SER A 30 -5.49 22.72 25.94
N THR A 31 -6.47 21.85 26.22
CA THR A 31 -6.68 20.59 25.49
C THR A 31 -7.05 20.85 24.04
N GLN A 32 -7.93 21.81 23.78
CA GLN A 32 -8.31 22.18 22.42
C GLN A 32 -7.10 22.70 21.63
N ILE A 33 -6.29 23.58 22.23
CA ILE A 33 -5.04 24.08 21.63
C ILE A 33 -4.06 22.93 21.36
N PHE A 34 -3.95 21.97 22.27
CA PHE A 34 -3.12 20.78 22.07
C PHE A 34 -3.60 19.95 20.88
N TYR A 35 -4.92 19.73 20.76
CA TYR A 35 -5.50 18.98 19.65
C TYR A 35 -5.21 19.68 18.32
N GLU A 36 -5.40 21.00 18.24
CA GLU A 36 -5.11 21.80 17.05
C GLU A 36 -3.64 21.72 16.61
N ASN A 37 -2.72 21.66 17.58
CA ASN A 37 -1.27 21.65 17.30
C ASN A 37 -0.72 20.25 16.97
N PHE A 38 -1.23 19.20 17.62
CA PHE A 38 -0.63 17.86 17.56
C PHE A 38 -1.51 16.80 16.94
N ILE A 39 -2.77 17.10 16.60
CA ILE A 39 -3.71 16.14 16.04
C ILE A 39 -4.20 16.60 14.66
N SER A 40 -3.97 15.76 13.65
CA SER A 40 -4.42 16.02 12.29
C SER A 40 -5.10 14.78 11.71
N LYS A 41 -6.35 14.94 11.24
CA LYS A 41 -7.17 13.86 10.67
C LYS A 41 -7.26 12.62 11.58
N GLY A 42 -7.34 12.87 12.90
CA GLY A 42 -7.42 11.85 13.94
C GLY A 42 -6.16 11.04 14.18
N LYS A 43 -5.00 11.57 13.76
CA LYS A 43 -3.67 11.04 14.04
C LYS A 43 -2.87 12.04 14.88
N VAL A 44 -2.00 11.53 15.75
CA VAL A 44 -1.27 12.32 16.76
C VAL A 44 0.23 12.40 16.45
N ASP A 45 0.83 13.58 16.55
CA ASP A 45 2.25 13.80 16.24
C ASP A 45 3.16 13.39 17.39
N TYR A 46 3.23 12.08 17.62
CA TYR A 46 4.07 11.51 18.68
C TYR A 46 5.57 11.80 18.49
N ALA A 47 6.02 12.10 17.27
CA ALA A 47 7.41 12.47 17.03
C ALA A 47 7.72 13.84 17.64
N SER A 48 6.92 14.87 17.33
CA SER A 48 7.08 16.20 17.94
C SER A 48 6.84 16.17 19.44
N LEU A 49 5.85 15.40 19.92
CA LEU A 49 5.60 15.25 21.36
C LEU A 49 6.73 14.55 22.12
N LYS A 50 7.50 13.69 21.44
CA LYS A 50 8.69 13.10 22.04
C LYS A 50 9.83 14.10 22.12
N ASP A 51 10.01 14.92 21.08
CA ASP A 51 11.07 15.92 20.99
C ASP A 51 10.82 17.12 21.95
N ASP A 52 9.57 17.57 22.06
CA ASP A 52 9.13 18.62 22.99
C ASP A 52 7.84 18.21 23.71
N PRO A 53 7.94 17.57 24.89
CA PRO A 53 6.79 17.09 25.64
C PRO A 53 6.15 18.17 26.53
N SER A 54 6.63 19.41 26.51
CA SER A 54 6.21 20.46 27.45
C SER A 54 4.70 20.72 27.41
N SER A 55 4.11 20.65 26.22
CA SER A 55 2.67 20.85 26.00
C SER A 55 1.82 19.76 26.66
N ILE A 56 2.21 18.49 26.53
CA ILE A 56 1.49 17.37 27.15
C ILE A 56 1.73 17.34 28.66
N TYR A 57 2.94 17.63 29.14
CA TYR A 57 3.24 17.65 30.58
C TYR A 57 2.43 18.69 31.35
N ASN A 58 2.23 19.88 30.79
CA ASN A 58 1.35 20.89 31.38
C ASN A 58 -0.09 20.37 31.52
N LEU A 59 -0.61 19.71 30.49
CA LEU A 59 -1.94 19.11 30.56
C LEU A 59 -2.03 18.00 31.62
N ILE A 60 -0.99 17.18 31.77
CA ILE A 60 -0.94 16.16 32.84
C ILE A 60 -0.98 16.83 34.21
N GLU A 61 -0.21 17.88 34.44
CA GLU A 61 -0.24 18.62 35.71
C GLU A 61 -1.64 19.19 36.02
N GLN A 62 -2.36 19.69 35.02
CA GLN A 62 -3.74 20.15 35.21
C GLN A 62 -4.70 19.01 35.57
N ILE A 63 -4.55 17.84 34.92
CA ILE A 63 -5.32 16.63 35.22
C ILE A 63 -5.11 16.18 36.68
N GLU A 64 -3.87 16.28 37.18
CA GLU A 64 -3.53 15.93 38.57
C GLU A 64 -4.20 16.85 39.59
N GLN A 65 -4.36 18.13 39.26
CA GLN A 65 -4.83 19.18 40.17
C GLN A 65 -6.36 19.40 40.19
N ILE A 66 -7.09 18.93 39.17
CA ILE A 66 -8.54 19.10 39.09
C ILE A 66 -9.24 18.06 40.00
N ASP A 67 -9.96 18.56 41.01
CA ASP A 67 -10.85 17.72 41.84
C ASP A 67 -12.16 17.44 41.09
N PHE A 68 -12.14 16.40 40.27
CA PHE A 68 -13.26 16.04 39.39
C PHE A 68 -14.46 15.45 40.14
N GLU A 69 -14.34 15.10 41.42
CA GLU A 69 -15.44 14.55 42.22
C GLU A 69 -16.46 15.63 42.63
N GLN A 70 -16.05 16.90 42.62
CA GLN A 70 -16.91 18.05 42.89
C GLN A 70 -17.57 18.63 41.63
N LEU A 71 -17.21 18.13 40.45
CA LEU A 71 -17.76 18.61 39.18
C LEU A 71 -19.18 18.10 38.95
N HIS A 72 -20.00 18.88 38.26
CA HIS A 72 -21.31 18.41 37.81
C HIS A 72 -21.17 17.25 36.80
N PRO A 73 -22.21 16.42 36.60
CA PRO A 73 -22.09 15.20 35.79
C PRO A 73 -21.50 15.40 34.38
N ASN A 74 -21.93 16.43 33.64
CA ASN A 74 -21.41 16.71 32.30
C ASN A 74 -20.00 17.30 32.32
N GLU A 75 -19.67 18.08 33.34
CA GLU A 75 -18.32 18.61 33.57
C GLU A 75 -17.35 17.46 33.86
N LYS A 76 -17.72 16.56 34.78
CA LYS A 76 -16.98 15.34 35.09
C LYS A 76 -16.80 14.46 33.85
N LYS A 77 -17.87 14.23 33.07
CA LYS A 77 -17.82 13.44 31.83
C LYS A 77 -16.86 14.07 30.79
N ALA A 78 -16.98 15.37 30.53
CA ALA A 78 -16.12 16.06 29.58
C ALA A 78 -14.64 16.07 30.01
N PHE A 79 -14.39 16.29 31.30
CA PHE A 79 -13.06 16.21 31.91
C PHE A 79 -12.46 14.81 31.72
N LEU A 80 -13.16 13.76 32.16
CA LEU A 80 -12.65 12.39 32.16
C LEU A 80 -12.37 11.86 30.74
N ILE A 81 -13.22 12.19 29.76
CA ILE A 81 -12.97 11.80 28.35
C ILE A 81 -11.68 12.45 27.83
N SER A 82 -11.53 13.75 28.10
CA SER A 82 -10.35 14.51 27.67
C SER A 82 -9.08 14.02 28.37
N ALA A 83 -9.16 13.78 29.69
CA ALA A 83 -8.08 13.24 30.50
C ALA A 83 -7.66 11.85 30.01
N TYR A 84 -8.60 10.91 29.83
CA TYR A 84 -8.29 9.57 29.32
C TYR A 84 -7.54 9.64 27.98
N ASN A 85 -8.06 10.42 27.02
CA ASN A 85 -7.45 10.52 25.70
C ASN A 85 -6.04 11.13 25.76
N LEU A 86 -5.82 12.16 26.59
CA LEU A 86 -4.50 12.75 26.81
C LEU A 86 -3.54 11.78 27.52
N LEU A 87 -4.02 10.99 28.48
CA LEU A 87 -3.21 9.99 29.17
C LEU A 87 -2.79 8.85 28.23
N VAL A 88 -3.65 8.44 27.30
CA VAL A 88 -3.27 7.49 26.24
C VAL A 88 -2.19 8.10 25.36
N ILE A 89 -2.35 9.36 24.94
CA ILE A 89 -1.35 10.07 24.13
C ILE A 89 -0.02 10.18 24.88
N HIS A 90 -0.04 10.56 26.15
CA HIS A 90 1.13 10.64 27.00
C HIS A 90 1.77 9.25 27.22
N GLY A 91 0.95 8.22 27.42
CA GLY A 91 1.37 6.83 27.52
C GLY A 91 2.16 6.37 26.28
N VAL A 92 1.66 6.70 25.08
CA VAL A 92 2.38 6.45 23.82
C VAL A 92 3.64 7.30 23.74
N GLN A 93 3.57 8.60 24.04
CA GLN A 93 4.72 9.52 23.99
C GLN A 93 5.90 9.00 24.83
N LEU A 94 5.64 8.49 26.03
CA LEU A 94 6.67 7.91 26.91
C LEU A 94 7.32 6.63 26.35
N ASN A 95 6.61 5.89 25.50
CA ASN A 95 7.11 4.65 24.89
C ASN A 95 7.59 4.84 23.44
N TYR A 96 7.36 6.00 22.83
CA TYR A 96 7.59 6.22 21.41
C TYR A 96 9.10 6.11 21.05
N PRO A 97 9.49 5.46 19.93
CA PRO A 97 8.64 4.85 18.91
C PRO A 97 8.12 3.46 19.29
N ILE A 98 6.80 3.27 19.17
CA ILE A 98 6.15 1.95 19.17
C ILE A 98 5.30 1.81 17.91
N ILE A 99 5.11 0.58 17.45
CA ILE A 99 4.24 0.28 16.30
C ILE A 99 2.77 0.07 16.70
N THR A 100 2.51 -0.24 17.96
CA THR A 100 1.18 -0.47 18.54
C THR A 100 1.26 -0.34 20.06
N THR A 101 0.17 0.08 20.71
CA THR A 101 0.03 0.08 22.18
C THR A 101 0.06 -1.33 22.76
N GLN A 102 -0.31 -2.35 21.98
CA GLN A 102 -0.26 -3.76 22.39
C GLN A 102 1.17 -4.27 22.65
N ALA A 103 2.19 -3.59 22.13
CA ALA A 103 3.58 -3.96 22.35
C ALA A 103 4.09 -3.55 23.74
N VAL A 104 3.32 -2.75 24.47
CA VAL A 104 3.64 -2.31 25.83
C VAL A 104 2.79 -3.12 26.80
N GLU A 105 3.45 -4.02 27.54
CA GLU A 105 2.77 -4.88 28.50
C GLU A 105 2.00 -4.06 29.55
N GLY A 106 0.71 -4.36 29.72
CA GLY A 106 -0.14 -3.68 30.69
C GLY A 106 -0.36 -2.19 30.42
N PHE A 107 -0.27 -1.74 29.15
CA PHE A 107 -0.45 -0.32 28.78
C PHE A 107 -1.70 0.31 29.41
N PHE A 108 -2.83 -0.41 29.41
CA PHE A 108 -4.10 0.09 29.94
C PHE A 108 -4.34 -0.27 31.42
N THR A 109 -3.72 -1.35 31.92
CA THR A 109 -4.05 -1.94 33.24
C THR A 109 -3.02 -1.67 34.32
N ASN A 110 -1.72 -1.70 33.97
CA ASN A 110 -0.63 -1.68 34.96
C ASN A 110 -0.06 -0.27 35.13
N LYS A 111 -0.19 0.59 34.11
CA LYS A 111 0.30 1.95 34.17
C LYS A 111 -0.69 2.84 34.91
N MET A 112 -0.23 3.40 36.03
CA MET A 112 -1.02 4.29 36.88
C MET A 112 -0.73 5.75 36.53
N PHE A 113 -1.76 6.58 36.56
CA PHE A 113 -1.71 8.02 36.36
C PHE A 113 -2.42 8.73 37.52
N VAL A 114 -1.93 9.90 37.90
CA VAL A 114 -2.55 10.68 38.97
C VAL A 114 -3.66 11.55 38.39
N LEU A 115 -4.89 11.37 38.90
CA LEU A 115 -6.08 12.16 38.58
C LEU A 115 -6.68 12.66 39.89
N GLY A 116 -6.83 13.98 40.05
CA GLY A 116 -7.40 14.57 41.28
C GLY A 116 -6.69 14.11 42.57
N GLY A 117 -5.36 13.93 42.51
CA GLY A 117 -4.54 13.48 43.64
C GLY A 117 -4.61 11.97 43.98
N LYS A 118 -5.24 11.13 43.16
CA LYS A 118 -5.28 9.67 43.33
C LYS A 118 -4.78 8.95 42.08
N GLU A 119 -4.25 7.76 42.24
CA GLU A 119 -3.76 6.93 41.13
C GLU A 119 -4.88 6.08 40.52
N TYR A 120 -4.97 6.11 39.19
CA TYR A 120 -5.87 5.27 38.39
C TYR A 120 -5.15 4.72 37.16
N SER A 121 -5.48 3.49 36.74
CA SER A 121 -5.12 3.01 35.41
C SER A 121 -6.11 3.53 34.34
N LEU A 122 -5.74 3.44 33.07
CA LEU A 122 -6.65 3.80 31.97
C LEU A 122 -7.92 2.95 32.00
N ASP A 123 -7.77 1.65 32.28
CA ASP A 123 -8.87 0.70 32.43
C ASP A 123 -9.85 1.12 33.54
N GLN A 124 -9.33 1.57 34.69
CA GLN A 124 -10.17 2.07 35.78
C GLN A 124 -10.89 3.38 35.41
N ILE A 125 -10.23 4.28 34.70
CA ILE A 125 -10.88 5.52 34.22
C ILE A 125 -12.03 5.18 33.28
N GLU A 126 -11.85 4.23 32.37
CA GLU A 126 -12.86 3.80 31.40
C GLU A 126 -14.05 3.09 32.07
N HIS A 127 -13.78 2.08 32.90
CA HIS A 127 -14.81 1.20 33.42
C HIS A 127 -15.40 1.63 34.77
N GLU A 128 -14.61 2.25 35.66
CA GLU A 128 -15.09 2.66 36.99
C GLU A 128 -15.56 4.12 37.00
N LEU A 129 -14.79 5.05 36.40
CA LEU A 129 -15.11 6.48 36.48
C LEU A 129 -16.08 6.95 35.39
N LEU A 130 -15.84 6.54 34.14
CA LEU A 130 -16.68 6.87 32.99
C LEU A 130 -17.87 5.90 32.83
N ASN A 131 -17.70 4.65 33.26
CA ASN A 131 -18.69 3.58 33.21
C ASN A 131 -19.25 3.38 31.79
N THR A 132 -18.38 2.93 30.89
CA THR A 132 -18.72 2.64 29.48
C THR A 132 -19.87 1.64 29.30
N LYS A 133 -20.16 0.82 30.30
CA LYS A 133 -21.30 -0.10 30.29
C LYS A 133 -22.65 0.62 30.37
N GLU A 134 -22.75 1.68 31.16
CA GLU A 134 -23.97 2.49 31.27
C GLU A 134 -24.14 3.45 30.08
N ASP A 135 -23.03 3.93 29.51
CA ASP A 135 -23.03 4.77 28.30
C ASP A 135 -22.09 4.20 27.22
N PRO A 136 -22.55 3.19 26.43
CA PRO A 136 -21.73 2.52 25.41
C PRO A 136 -21.25 3.44 24.28
N ARG A 137 -21.77 4.68 24.20
CA ARG A 137 -21.33 5.68 23.24
C ARG A 137 -19.88 6.12 23.49
N LEU A 138 -19.41 5.99 24.74
CA LEU A 138 -18.06 6.37 25.16
C LEU A 138 -16.97 5.57 24.44
N HIS A 139 -17.22 4.30 24.10
CA HIS A 139 -16.31 3.48 23.27
C HIS A 139 -15.95 4.10 21.91
N PHE A 140 -16.72 5.10 21.47
CA PHE A 140 -16.51 5.81 20.22
C PHE A 140 -15.83 7.18 20.35
N LEU A 141 -15.48 7.56 21.57
CA LEU A 141 -14.81 8.81 21.89
C LEU A 141 -13.55 8.62 22.73
N LEU A 142 -13.42 7.48 23.41
CA LEU A 142 -12.19 7.03 24.07
C LEU A 142 -11.26 6.38 23.04
N VAL A 143 -10.00 6.83 22.99
CA VAL A 143 -9.01 6.29 22.05
C VAL A 143 -8.06 5.28 22.68
N CYS A 144 -7.74 4.25 21.90
CA CYS A 144 -6.78 3.20 22.26
C CYS A 144 -5.37 3.42 21.65
N GLY A 145 -5.13 4.56 20.99
CA GLY A 145 -3.90 4.83 20.25
C GLY A 145 -3.74 4.06 18.93
N ALA A 146 -4.81 3.40 18.44
CA ALA A 146 -4.76 2.58 17.22
C ALA A 146 -5.48 3.21 16.02
N ILE A 147 -5.09 2.83 14.81
CA ILE A 147 -5.73 3.25 13.54
C ILE A 147 -7.17 2.77 13.47
N GLY A 148 -7.46 1.58 13.99
CA GLY A 148 -8.78 0.96 14.06
C GLY A 148 -9.75 1.68 15.00
N CYS A 149 -9.22 2.45 15.96
CA CYS A 149 -10.04 3.25 16.87
C CYS A 149 -10.77 4.36 16.09
N PRO A 150 -11.94 4.79 16.58
CA PRO A 150 -12.57 6.02 16.14
C PRO A 150 -11.57 7.19 16.18
N PRO A 151 -11.45 7.99 15.10
CA PRO A 151 -10.43 9.03 15.06
C PRO A 151 -10.60 10.04 16.21
N ILE A 152 -9.51 10.62 16.71
CA ILE A 152 -9.62 11.80 17.56
C ILE A 152 -10.07 12.96 16.68
N GLY A 153 -10.95 13.83 17.17
CA GLY A 153 -11.49 14.90 16.34
C GLY A 153 -11.98 16.08 17.12
N GLU A 154 -12.08 17.20 16.42
CA GLU A 154 -12.65 18.44 16.90
C GLU A 154 -14.15 18.55 16.53
N PRO A 155 -14.95 19.30 17.32
CA PRO A 155 -14.57 19.95 18.57
C PRO A 155 -14.39 18.94 19.72
N ILE A 156 -13.60 19.28 20.74
CA ILE A 156 -13.51 18.45 21.94
C ILE A 156 -14.80 18.53 22.79
N PRO A 157 -15.09 17.50 23.61
CA PRO A 157 -16.18 17.52 24.58
C PRO A 157 -16.03 18.62 25.62
N ASN A 158 -17.14 19.31 25.89
CA ASN A 158 -17.30 20.26 26.98
C ASN A 158 -18.66 20.05 27.67
N PRO A 159 -18.90 20.69 28.83
CA PRO A 159 -20.12 20.48 29.60
C PRO A 159 -21.41 20.75 28.82
N GLU A 160 -21.37 21.70 27.87
CA GLU A 160 -22.52 22.10 27.07
C GLU A 160 -22.80 21.19 25.86
N ASN A 161 -21.80 20.39 25.42
CA ASN A 161 -21.87 19.68 24.15
C ASN A 161 -21.62 18.16 24.23
N VAL A 162 -21.17 17.62 25.37
CA VAL A 162 -20.65 16.25 25.47
C VAL A 162 -21.60 15.18 24.92
N ASP A 163 -22.89 15.20 25.32
CA ASP A 163 -23.87 14.22 24.83
C ASP A 163 -24.16 14.38 23.33
N ARG A 164 -24.19 15.63 22.84
CA ARG A 164 -24.38 15.91 21.41
C ARG A 164 -23.19 15.43 20.59
N ILE A 165 -21.96 15.57 21.10
CA ILE A 165 -20.76 15.05 20.44
C ILE A 165 -20.80 13.53 20.38
N LEU A 166 -21.14 12.85 21.47
CA LEU A 166 -21.28 11.39 21.50
C LEU A 166 -22.26 10.88 20.42
N ASP A 167 -23.45 11.49 20.36
CA ASP A 167 -24.46 11.10 19.37
C ASP A 167 -24.04 11.40 17.94
N ASN A 168 -23.48 12.59 17.69
CA ASN A 168 -23.02 12.97 16.36
C ASN A 168 -21.86 12.07 15.89
N ARG A 169 -20.97 11.71 16.81
CA ARG A 169 -19.85 10.81 16.52
C ARG A 169 -20.35 9.44 16.10
N LEU A 170 -21.30 8.89 16.82
CA LEU A 170 -21.94 7.63 16.43
C LEU A 170 -22.67 7.72 15.10
N ARG A 171 -23.43 8.79 14.84
CA ARG A 171 -24.07 8.98 13.52
C ARG A 171 -23.06 9.02 12.39
N GLU A 172 -21.95 9.73 12.57
CA GLU A 172 -20.88 9.78 11.58
C GLU A 172 -20.30 8.39 11.32
N LEU A 173 -19.89 7.68 12.38
CA LEU A 173 -19.23 6.39 12.28
C LEU A 173 -20.17 5.30 11.76
N MET A 174 -21.39 5.22 12.29
CA MET A 174 -22.36 4.18 11.89
C MET A 174 -22.81 4.34 10.44
N ASN A 175 -22.70 5.53 9.83
CA ASN A 175 -22.96 5.75 8.41
C ASN A 175 -21.70 5.73 7.54
N ASN A 176 -20.52 5.53 8.13
CA ASN A 176 -19.27 5.42 7.41
C ASN A 176 -19.03 3.96 6.96
N LYS A 177 -18.81 3.77 5.65
CA LYS A 177 -18.53 2.44 5.05
C LYS A 177 -17.28 1.76 5.60
N ARG A 178 -16.38 2.51 6.25
CA ARG A 178 -15.22 1.94 6.96
C ARG A 178 -15.65 1.13 8.19
N PHE A 179 -16.65 1.65 8.93
CA PHE A 179 -17.09 1.14 10.23
C PHE A 179 -18.28 0.18 10.12
N VAL A 180 -19.19 0.41 9.17
CA VAL A 180 -20.31 -0.50 8.89
C VAL A 180 -20.36 -0.80 7.39
N ARG A 181 -19.99 -2.04 7.04
CA ARG A 181 -19.87 -2.54 5.66
C ARG A 181 -21.07 -3.40 5.31
N LEU A 182 -22.03 -2.82 4.60
CA LEU A 182 -23.19 -3.57 4.09
C LEU A 182 -22.89 -4.22 2.75
N ASN A 183 -23.31 -5.48 2.60
CA ASN A 183 -23.38 -6.18 1.33
C ASN A 183 -24.80 -6.72 1.10
N PRO A 184 -25.65 -5.94 0.39
CA PRO A 184 -27.01 -6.34 0.11
C PRO A 184 -27.15 -7.59 -0.76
N GLU A 185 -26.21 -7.86 -1.66
CA GLU A 185 -26.27 -9.03 -2.55
C GLU A 185 -26.09 -10.34 -1.80
N LEU A 186 -25.32 -10.31 -0.71
CA LEU A 186 -25.06 -11.45 0.15
C LEU A 186 -25.84 -11.43 1.46
N GLU A 187 -26.75 -10.46 1.64
CA GLU A 187 -27.49 -10.23 2.89
C GLU A 187 -26.58 -10.24 4.13
N THR A 188 -25.44 -9.54 4.06
CA THR A 188 -24.46 -9.52 5.17
C THR A 188 -24.08 -8.12 5.60
N VAL A 189 -23.72 -7.98 6.88
CA VAL A 189 -23.14 -6.78 7.45
C VAL A 189 -21.84 -7.13 8.17
N SER A 190 -20.80 -6.32 7.95
CA SER A 190 -19.51 -6.45 8.64
C SER A 190 -19.21 -5.17 9.43
N ILE A 191 -18.96 -5.31 10.73
CA ILE A 191 -18.67 -4.20 11.66
C ILE A 191 -17.33 -4.41 12.39
N SER A 192 -16.89 -3.41 13.14
CA SER A 192 -15.64 -3.49 13.92
C SER A 192 -15.68 -4.60 14.98
N GLU A 193 -14.58 -5.33 15.16
CA GLU A 193 -14.37 -6.25 16.30
C GLU A 193 -14.56 -5.57 17.67
N LEU A 194 -14.44 -4.25 17.75
CA LEU A 194 -14.76 -3.47 18.96
C LEU A 194 -16.16 -3.80 19.50
N PHE A 195 -17.15 -4.00 18.62
CA PHE A 195 -18.50 -4.37 19.03
C PHE A 195 -18.59 -5.80 19.60
N ASP A 196 -17.63 -6.66 19.27
CA ASP A 196 -17.58 -8.02 19.80
C ASP A 196 -16.85 -8.07 21.15
N TRP A 197 -15.81 -7.25 21.33
CA TRP A 197 -15.09 -7.14 22.61
C TRP A 197 -15.98 -6.59 23.74
N TYR A 198 -16.76 -5.55 23.43
CA TYR A 198 -17.66 -4.89 24.40
C TYR A 198 -19.12 -5.28 24.17
N ARG A 199 -19.35 -6.51 23.72
CA ARG A 199 -20.68 -6.99 23.31
C ARG A 199 -21.76 -6.83 24.37
N GLU A 200 -21.41 -7.08 25.63
CA GLU A 200 -22.33 -6.94 26.77
C GLU A 200 -22.82 -5.50 26.97
N ASP A 201 -21.98 -4.51 26.70
CA ASP A 201 -22.33 -3.08 26.79
C ASP A 201 -23.36 -2.71 25.72
N PHE A 202 -23.38 -3.43 24.59
CA PHE A 202 -24.36 -3.26 23.51
C PHE A 202 -25.58 -4.19 23.65
N GLY A 203 -25.81 -4.78 24.82
CA GLY A 203 -26.96 -5.62 25.13
C GLY A 203 -26.76 -7.13 24.92
N GLY A 204 -25.52 -7.57 24.68
CA GLY A 204 -25.11 -8.99 24.72
C GLY A 204 -25.47 -9.83 23.49
N ASP A 205 -26.60 -9.55 22.83
CA ASP A 205 -27.05 -10.31 21.66
C ASP A 205 -26.99 -9.52 20.33
N THR A 206 -27.01 -10.25 19.22
CA THR A 206 -26.91 -9.67 17.87
C THR A 206 -28.07 -8.73 17.55
N ARG A 207 -29.27 -8.98 18.08
CA ARG A 207 -30.46 -8.15 17.82
C ARG A 207 -30.34 -6.83 18.55
N ALA A 208 -29.94 -6.84 19.81
CA ALA A 208 -29.68 -5.64 20.61
C ALA A 208 -28.58 -4.78 19.96
N LEU A 209 -27.47 -5.41 19.55
CA LEU A 209 -26.37 -4.74 18.86
C LEU A 209 -26.80 -4.07 17.54
N ILE A 210 -27.53 -4.78 16.68
CA ILE A 210 -28.04 -4.20 15.43
C ILE A 210 -29.06 -3.09 15.71
N THR A 211 -29.86 -3.22 16.77
CA THR A 211 -30.80 -2.18 17.21
C THR A 211 -30.05 -0.91 17.63
N PHE A 212 -29.01 -1.05 18.45
CA PHE A 212 -28.14 0.04 18.85
C PHE A 212 -27.53 0.75 17.65
N ILE A 213 -26.93 -0.01 16.72
CA ILE A 213 -26.33 0.55 15.50
C ILE A 213 -27.39 1.30 14.67
N ASN A 214 -28.59 0.71 14.50
CA ASN A 214 -29.66 1.30 13.71
C ASN A 214 -30.21 2.62 14.27
N THR A 215 -30.12 2.85 15.59
CA THR A 215 -30.46 4.15 16.22
C THR A 215 -29.68 5.31 15.60
N TYR A 216 -28.47 5.07 15.12
CA TYR A 216 -27.56 6.09 14.58
C TYR A 216 -27.43 6.04 13.05
N ARG A 217 -28.06 5.08 12.38
CA ARG A 217 -27.97 4.91 10.92
C ARG A 217 -29.08 5.66 10.19
N THR A 218 -28.74 6.27 9.06
CA THR A 218 -29.71 6.81 8.10
C THR A 218 -30.41 5.68 7.35
N ASN A 219 -29.66 4.65 6.94
CA ASN A 219 -30.18 3.46 6.28
C ASN A 219 -30.03 2.26 7.21
N THR A 220 -31.15 1.79 7.77
CA THR A 220 -31.15 0.70 8.74
C THR A 220 -30.63 -0.60 8.12
N ILE A 221 -29.96 -1.39 8.95
CA ILE A 221 -29.53 -2.75 8.65
C ILE A 221 -30.76 -3.65 8.77
N PRO A 222 -31.14 -4.39 7.72
CA PRO A 222 -32.24 -5.35 7.80
C PRO A 222 -31.95 -6.46 8.82
N THR A 223 -32.97 -6.91 9.53
CA THR A 223 -32.84 -7.89 10.63
C THR A 223 -32.45 -9.29 10.16
N ASN A 224 -32.62 -9.62 8.87
CA ASN A 224 -32.20 -10.88 8.28
C ASN A 224 -30.71 -10.92 7.91
N TYR A 225 -29.99 -9.79 7.96
CA TYR A 225 -28.60 -9.78 7.52
C TYR A 225 -27.68 -10.54 8.49
N LYS A 226 -26.80 -11.37 7.94
CA LYS A 226 -25.79 -12.08 8.72
C LYS A 226 -24.70 -11.12 9.18
N LEU A 227 -24.51 -11.03 10.50
CA LEU A 227 -23.46 -10.24 11.12
C LEU A 227 -22.09 -10.93 11.03
N SER A 228 -21.06 -10.16 10.74
CA SER A 228 -19.64 -10.55 10.80
C SER A 228 -18.80 -9.39 11.34
N TYR A 229 -17.58 -9.69 11.76
CA TYR A 229 -16.63 -8.70 12.26
C TYR A 229 -15.42 -8.61 11.33
N TYR A 230 -14.89 -7.41 11.11
CA TYR A 230 -13.62 -7.23 10.43
C TYR A 230 -12.50 -6.99 11.45
N THR A 231 -11.30 -7.48 11.12
CA THR A 231 -10.11 -7.35 11.96
C THR A 231 -9.81 -5.91 12.33
N PHE A 232 -9.63 -5.65 13.62
CA PHE A 232 -9.26 -4.34 14.15
C PHE A 232 -7.80 -4.00 13.83
N ASP A 233 -7.56 -2.77 13.36
CA ASP A 233 -6.22 -2.31 12.99
C ASP A 233 -5.51 -1.70 14.21
N TRP A 234 -4.68 -2.49 14.88
CA TRP A 234 -3.92 -2.09 16.06
C TRP A 234 -2.68 -1.23 15.76
N GLY A 235 -2.40 -0.90 14.49
CA GLY A 235 -1.28 -0.02 14.16
C GLY A 235 -1.42 1.35 14.82
N LEU A 236 -0.32 1.93 15.31
CA LEU A 236 -0.34 3.20 16.05
C LEU A 236 -0.92 4.35 15.22
N ASN A 237 -1.79 5.17 15.81
CA ASN A 237 -2.40 6.34 15.18
C ASN A 237 -1.46 7.57 15.10
N ALA A 238 -0.19 7.37 14.75
CA ALA A 238 0.77 8.47 14.64
C ALA A 238 0.54 9.33 13.38
N SER A 239 0.55 10.65 13.52
CA SER A 239 0.77 11.58 12.40
C SER A 239 2.26 11.74 12.24
N SER A 240 2.78 11.38 11.09
CA SER A 240 4.20 11.50 10.79
C SER A 240 4.58 12.97 10.51
N ALA A 241 4.65 13.86 11.50
CA ALA A 241 5.07 15.25 11.27
C ALA A 241 6.58 15.46 11.49
N LYS A 242 7.35 14.66 10.74
CA LYS A 242 8.55 15.13 10.02
C LYS A 242 8.69 14.47 8.65
N ASN A 243 7.55 14.07 8.09
CA ASN A 243 7.34 13.73 6.69
C ASN A 243 5.83 13.85 6.42
N GLU A 244 5.37 15.03 5.98
CA GLU A 244 4.34 15.05 4.95
C GLU A 244 4.93 14.51 3.64
N GLU A 245 5.42 13.28 3.65
CA GLU A 245 5.02 12.40 2.58
C GLU A 245 3.61 11.98 2.96
N LYS A 246 2.66 12.15 2.05
CA LYS A 246 1.40 11.42 2.09
C LYS A 246 1.70 9.98 2.57
N SER A 247 0.76 9.30 3.22
CA SER A 247 0.70 7.83 3.09
C SER A 247 0.43 7.52 1.62
N GLN A 248 1.44 7.78 0.81
CA GLN A 248 1.55 7.53 -0.59
C GLN A 248 2.03 6.11 -0.55
N LEU A 249 1.17 5.18 -0.98
CA LEU A 249 1.60 3.82 -1.26
C LEU A 249 2.98 3.91 -1.91
N SER A 250 3.94 3.12 -1.42
CA SER A 250 5.25 2.96 -2.04
C SER A 250 5.09 2.94 -3.56
N ASN A 251 6.03 3.55 -4.29
CA ASN A 251 5.98 3.58 -5.75
C ASN A 251 5.73 2.21 -6.36
N LEU A 252 6.23 1.17 -5.70
CA LEU A 252 6.00 -0.23 -5.98
C LEU A 252 4.51 -0.65 -5.98
N LEU A 253 3.72 -0.17 -5.02
CA LEU A 253 2.28 -0.47 -4.88
C LEU A 253 1.39 0.54 -5.62
N ALA A 254 1.78 1.81 -5.66
CA ALA A 254 0.99 2.88 -6.29
C ALA A 254 1.00 2.75 -7.82
N PHE A 255 2.18 2.52 -8.38
CA PHE A 255 2.43 2.48 -9.81
C PHE A 255 2.74 1.06 -10.26
N THR A 256 1.76 0.17 -10.17
CA THR A 256 1.86 -1.17 -10.77
C THR A 256 2.16 -1.09 -12.28
N PRO A 257 2.61 -2.16 -12.94
CA PRO A 257 2.91 -2.13 -14.37
C PRO A 257 1.77 -1.63 -15.24
N SER A 258 0.49 -1.81 -14.86
CA SER A 258 -0.65 -1.23 -15.61
C SER A 258 -0.89 0.25 -15.35
N ALA A 259 -0.29 0.86 -14.33
CA ALA A 259 -0.56 2.24 -13.93
C ALA A 259 -0.11 3.27 -14.96
N LEU A 260 -0.81 4.41 -15.00
CA LEU A 260 -0.45 5.56 -15.82
C LEU A 260 -0.08 6.76 -14.95
N PHE A 261 0.67 7.67 -15.55
CA PHE A 261 1.20 8.87 -14.92
C PHE A 261 0.31 10.10 -15.20
N SER A 262 0.12 10.95 -14.19
CA SER A 262 -0.53 12.25 -14.36
C SER A 262 0.43 13.29 -14.93
N LYS A 263 -0.09 14.43 -15.40
CA LYS A 263 0.74 15.56 -15.84
C LYS A 263 1.75 15.94 -14.76
N GLY A 264 3.03 15.98 -15.12
CA GLY A 264 4.15 16.26 -14.21
C GLY A 264 4.86 15.01 -13.69
N GLN A 265 4.23 13.84 -13.79
CA GLN A 265 4.80 12.57 -13.36
C GLN A 265 5.52 11.86 -14.51
N PHE A 266 6.62 11.19 -14.20
CA PHE A 266 7.35 10.40 -15.17
C PHE A 266 8.02 9.18 -14.56
N GLU A 267 8.37 8.23 -15.44
CA GLU A 267 9.08 7.00 -15.14
C GLU A 267 10.31 6.88 -16.04
N LEU A 268 11.41 6.47 -15.43
CA LEU A 268 12.60 5.96 -16.09
C LEU A 268 12.78 4.50 -15.69
N GLY A 269 12.65 3.59 -16.65
CA GLY A 269 12.85 2.16 -16.48
C GLY A 269 14.12 1.68 -17.20
N LEU A 270 14.90 0.84 -16.53
CA LEU A 270 15.98 0.07 -17.12
C LEU A 270 15.69 -1.40 -16.81
N LEU A 271 15.36 -2.19 -17.84
CA LEU A 271 15.08 -3.61 -17.72
C LEU A 271 16.16 -4.40 -18.44
N ASN A 272 16.86 -5.27 -17.73
CA ASN A 272 17.89 -6.14 -18.28
C ASN A 272 17.37 -7.57 -18.28
N ASN A 273 17.39 -8.20 -19.43
CA ASN A 273 17.09 -9.61 -19.60
C ASN A 273 18.37 -10.33 -20.03
N TYR A 274 18.81 -11.28 -19.22
CA TYR A 274 19.97 -12.10 -19.48
C TYR A 274 19.54 -13.52 -19.80
N TYR A 275 19.94 -14.01 -20.96
CA TYR A 275 19.61 -15.33 -21.47
C TYR A 275 20.88 -16.06 -21.89
N VAL A 276 21.02 -17.32 -21.45
CA VAL A 276 22.15 -18.18 -21.77
C VAL A 276 21.66 -19.50 -22.31
N GLN A 277 22.33 -20.00 -23.34
CA GLN A 277 22.11 -21.33 -23.88
C GLN A 277 23.40 -21.98 -24.35
N ASN A 278 23.46 -23.31 -24.21
CA ASN A 278 24.51 -24.17 -24.78
C ASN A 278 23.91 -25.33 -25.61
N SER A 279 22.58 -25.39 -25.65
CA SER A 279 21.80 -26.40 -26.34
C SER A 279 20.45 -25.82 -26.77
N LEU A 280 19.83 -26.47 -27.76
CA LEU A 280 18.48 -26.17 -28.25
C LEU A 280 17.63 -27.44 -28.22
N ILE A 281 16.31 -27.28 -28.17
CA ILE A 281 15.37 -28.39 -28.36
C ILE A 281 14.90 -28.35 -29.81
N ASP A 282 15.16 -29.41 -30.58
CA ASP A 282 14.78 -29.49 -31.98
C ASP A 282 13.26 -29.72 -32.17
N LYS A 283 12.84 -29.84 -33.43
CA LYS A 283 11.43 -30.03 -33.81
C LYS A 283 10.83 -31.36 -33.31
N ASP A 284 11.70 -32.34 -33.01
CA ASP A 284 11.35 -33.68 -32.55
C ASP A 284 11.50 -33.79 -31.01
N GLY A 285 11.77 -32.67 -30.32
CA GLY A 285 11.92 -32.60 -28.87
C GLY A 285 13.28 -33.08 -28.35
N LYS A 286 14.28 -33.29 -29.22
CA LYS A 286 15.62 -33.73 -28.80
C LYS A 286 16.51 -32.55 -28.46
N ILE A 287 17.28 -32.70 -27.40
CA ILE A 287 18.30 -31.71 -27.01
C ILE A 287 19.51 -31.85 -27.95
N VAL A 288 19.83 -30.76 -28.65
CA VAL A 288 20.95 -30.67 -29.58
C VAL A 288 21.97 -29.68 -29.01
N SER A 289 23.24 -30.10 -28.89
CA SER A 289 24.30 -29.22 -28.40
C SER A 289 24.71 -28.19 -29.45
N LEU A 290 24.92 -26.94 -29.03
CA LEU A 290 25.37 -25.84 -29.89
C LEU A 290 26.89 -25.85 -30.16
N GLY A 291 27.65 -26.68 -29.43
CA GLY A 291 29.12 -26.71 -29.51
C GLY A 291 29.83 -25.49 -28.91
N GLN A 292 29.09 -24.44 -28.54
CA GLN A 292 29.56 -23.20 -27.93
C GLN A 292 28.51 -22.67 -26.95
N SER A 293 28.91 -21.78 -26.03
CA SER A 293 27.97 -21.02 -25.22
C SER A 293 27.53 -19.76 -25.96
N GLN A 294 26.25 -19.40 -25.82
CA GLN A 294 25.69 -18.16 -26.33
C GLN A 294 24.99 -17.45 -25.19
N ALA A 295 25.36 -16.19 -24.96
CA ALA A 295 24.78 -15.35 -23.94
C ALA A 295 24.32 -14.02 -24.53
N PHE A 296 23.08 -13.64 -24.21
CA PHE A 296 22.43 -12.44 -24.72
C PHE A 296 21.94 -11.60 -23.56
N LEU A 297 22.41 -10.36 -23.48
CA LEU A 297 21.93 -9.34 -22.54
C LEU A 297 21.14 -8.29 -23.34
N SER A 298 19.83 -8.25 -23.12
CA SER A 298 18.94 -7.24 -23.68
C SER A 298 18.59 -6.21 -22.61
N SER A 299 19.10 -5.00 -22.76
CA SER A 299 18.81 -3.86 -21.88
C SER A 299 17.79 -2.94 -22.55
N THR A 300 16.62 -2.79 -21.97
CA THR A 300 15.54 -1.93 -22.44
C THR A 300 15.46 -0.69 -21.55
N LEU A 301 15.72 0.47 -22.14
CA LEU A 301 15.57 1.79 -21.53
C LEU A 301 14.21 2.36 -21.90
N GLN A 302 13.41 2.72 -20.90
CA GLN A 302 12.07 3.28 -21.10
C GLN A 302 11.97 4.63 -20.38
N PHE A 303 11.55 5.66 -21.10
CA PHE A 303 11.12 6.91 -20.51
C PHE A 303 9.65 7.11 -20.81
N THR A 304 8.85 7.43 -19.79
CA THR A 304 7.40 7.63 -19.93
C THR A 304 6.94 8.79 -19.07
N PHE A 305 6.12 9.67 -19.62
CA PHE A 305 5.61 10.82 -18.88
C PHE A 305 4.11 11.02 -19.09
N GLY A 306 3.45 11.53 -18.04
CA GLY A 306 2.05 11.87 -18.06
C GLY A 306 1.80 13.21 -18.75
N VAL A 307 0.84 13.25 -19.67
CA VAL A 307 0.49 14.48 -20.41
C VAL A 307 -0.77 15.16 -19.89
N ASN A 308 -1.57 14.49 -19.08
CA ASN A 308 -2.84 15.03 -18.59
C ASN A 308 -3.12 14.70 -17.12
N LYS A 309 -3.99 15.49 -16.48
CA LYS A 309 -4.33 15.33 -15.06
C LYS A 309 -5.14 14.06 -14.76
N LYS A 310 -5.77 13.46 -15.77
CA LYS A 310 -6.64 12.28 -15.61
C LYS A 310 -5.87 10.95 -15.64
N ALA A 311 -4.56 10.97 -15.90
CA ALA A 311 -3.70 9.80 -16.01
C ALA A 311 -4.30 8.71 -16.93
N ASN A 312 -4.81 9.09 -18.10
CA ASN A 312 -5.38 8.13 -19.05
C ASN A 312 -4.61 8.02 -20.38
N VAL A 313 -3.61 8.89 -20.60
CA VAL A 313 -2.70 8.85 -21.75
C VAL A 313 -1.30 9.26 -21.29
N ASN A 314 -0.29 8.48 -21.66
CA ASN A 314 1.13 8.77 -21.45
C ASN A 314 1.89 8.62 -22.77
N PHE A 315 2.95 9.39 -22.91
CA PHE A 315 3.89 9.32 -24.02
C PHE A 315 5.27 8.95 -23.50
N GLY A 316 6.11 8.42 -24.38
CA GLY A 316 7.42 7.95 -24.00
C GLY A 316 8.29 7.57 -25.17
N ILE A 317 9.50 7.13 -24.84
CA ILE A 317 10.48 6.58 -25.77
C ILE A 317 11.00 5.27 -25.16
N GLU A 318 11.20 4.27 -26.01
CA GLU A 318 11.89 3.04 -25.67
C GLU A 318 13.14 2.91 -26.54
N ALA A 319 14.26 2.51 -25.94
CA ALA A 319 15.51 2.22 -26.60
C ALA A 319 16.04 0.87 -26.12
N ARG A 320 16.67 0.10 -27.01
CA ARG A 320 17.21 -1.23 -26.71
C ARG A 320 18.70 -1.26 -26.96
N ILE A 321 19.44 -1.72 -25.97
CA ILE A 321 20.85 -2.07 -26.08
C ILE A 321 20.94 -3.59 -26.03
N ALA A 322 21.53 -4.17 -27.06
CA ALA A 322 21.73 -5.60 -27.15
C ALA A 322 23.22 -5.90 -27.01
N THR A 323 23.56 -6.85 -26.16
CA THR A 323 24.88 -7.45 -26.11
C THR A 323 24.80 -8.94 -26.36
N ALA A 324 25.58 -9.43 -27.31
CA ALA A 324 25.77 -10.86 -27.53
C ALA A 324 27.21 -11.26 -27.28
N ARG A 325 27.38 -12.41 -26.63
CA ARG A 325 28.66 -13.06 -26.39
C ARG A 325 28.59 -14.52 -26.82
N TYR A 326 29.64 -14.97 -27.47
CA TYR A 326 29.85 -16.36 -27.83
C TYR A 326 31.19 -16.79 -27.23
N GLY A 327 31.17 -17.87 -26.47
CA GLY A 327 32.31 -18.35 -25.70
C GLY A 327 32.47 -19.86 -25.74
N ASN A 328 33.30 -20.38 -24.84
CA ASN A 328 33.52 -21.81 -24.70
C ASN A 328 32.25 -22.52 -24.20
N LYS A 329 32.08 -23.78 -24.58
CA LYS A 329 30.90 -24.59 -24.23
C LYS A 329 30.66 -24.73 -22.72
N ASP A 330 31.70 -24.56 -21.92
CA ASP A 330 31.66 -24.68 -20.46
C ASP A 330 31.22 -23.38 -19.75
N ASP A 331 31.21 -22.24 -20.47
CA ASP A 331 30.70 -20.95 -19.95
C ASP A 331 29.17 -21.02 -19.86
N THR A 332 28.65 -21.31 -18.67
CA THR A 332 27.22 -21.59 -18.44
C THR A 332 26.64 -20.72 -17.34
N THR A 333 27.44 -19.88 -16.67
CA THR A 333 27.02 -19.05 -15.56
C THR A 333 26.84 -17.58 -15.96
N PRO A 334 25.97 -16.83 -15.26
CA PRO A 334 25.77 -15.41 -15.52
C PRO A 334 27.00 -14.56 -15.23
N PHE A 335 27.87 -15.04 -14.32
CA PHE A 335 29.07 -14.34 -13.91
C PHE A 335 30.20 -14.47 -14.93
N ASP A 336 30.14 -15.47 -15.81
CA ASP A 336 31.14 -15.66 -16.88
C ASP A 336 31.17 -14.43 -17.80
N PHE A 337 30.06 -13.71 -17.94
CA PHE A 337 29.97 -12.47 -18.71
C PHE A 337 30.79 -11.30 -18.13
N LEU A 338 31.09 -11.33 -16.83
CA LEU A 338 31.91 -10.32 -16.14
C LEU A 338 33.42 -10.55 -16.35
N THR A 339 33.81 -11.75 -16.79
CA THR A 339 35.20 -12.11 -17.05
C THR A 339 35.51 -12.00 -18.54
N LYS A 340 36.76 -11.67 -18.89
CA LYS A 340 37.21 -11.58 -20.29
C LYS A 340 37.82 -12.89 -20.83
N GLU A 341 37.93 -13.92 -20.01
CA GLU A 341 38.51 -15.21 -20.39
C GLU A 341 37.51 -16.01 -21.24
N GLY A 342 38.00 -16.74 -22.26
CA GLY A 342 37.16 -17.64 -23.08
C GLY A 342 36.24 -16.97 -24.11
N VAL A 343 36.31 -15.64 -24.29
CA VAL A 343 35.44 -14.90 -25.23
C VAL A 343 35.93 -15.04 -26.68
N ILE A 344 35.12 -15.67 -27.53
CA ILE A 344 35.37 -15.78 -28.98
C ILE A 344 34.78 -14.58 -29.73
N TYR A 345 33.62 -14.10 -29.29
CA TYR A 345 32.94 -12.93 -29.84
C TYR A 345 32.20 -12.17 -28.74
N GLN A 346 32.25 -10.83 -28.78
CA GLN A 346 31.41 -9.97 -27.96
C GLN A 346 31.08 -8.69 -28.73
N ARG A 347 29.79 -8.32 -28.75
CA ARG A 347 29.33 -7.07 -29.37
C ARG A 347 28.18 -6.46 -28.58
N THR A 348 28.33 -5.20 -28.22
CA THR A 348 27.29 -4.36 -27.60
C THR A 348 26.87 -3.27 -28.59
N VAL A 349 25.58 -3.10 -28.82
CA VAL A 349 25.04 -2.10 -29.75
C VAL A 349 23.73 -1.52 -29.22
N LEU A 350 23.48 -0.24 -29.51
CA LEU A 350 22.14 0.33 -29.42
C LEU A 350 21.35 -0.18 -30.64
N SER A 351 20.53 -1.21 -30.45
CA SER A 351 19.90 -1.95 -31.54
C SER A 351 18.72 -1.20 -32.14
N SER A 352 17.87 -0.63 -31.30
CA SER A 352 16.64 0.02 -31.75
C SER A 352 16.17 1.14 -30.81
N ILE A 353 15.39 2.07 -31.36
CA ILE A 353 14.76 3.16 -30.62
C ILE A 353 13.41 3.50 -31.23
N GLY A 354 12.45 3.95 -30.43
CA GLY A 354 11.18 4.41 -30.96
C GLY A 354 10.21 4.99 -29.94
N PRO A 355 9.12 5.61 -30.42
CA PRO A 355 8.09 6.15 -29.56
C PRO A 355 7.29 5.06 -28.85
N ARG A 356 6.81 5.40 -27.65
CA ARG A 356 5.93 4.58 -26.81
C ARG A 356 4.71 5.40 -26.40
N ILE A 357 3.55 4.77 -26.41
CA ILE A 357 2.29 5.35 -25.96
C ILE A 357 1.63 4.37 -25.00
N LYS A 358 1.08 4.86 -23.90
CA LYS A 358 0.31 4.06 -22.95
C LYS A 358 -1.02 4.72 -22.66
N VAL A 359 -2.10 3.96 -22.74
CA VAL A 359 -3.48 4.45 -22.57
C VAL A 359 -4.26 3.58 -21.60
N ALA A 360 -5.20 4.19 -20.88
CA ALA A 360 -6.24 3.48 -20.13
C ALA A 360 -7.51 3.42 -21.00
N PRO A 361 -7.78 2.31 -21.70
CA PRO A 361 -8.80 2.26 -22.74
C PRO A 361 -10.22 2.37 -22.20
N PHE A 362 -10.47 1.86 -20.98
CA PHE A 362 -11.81 1.80 -20.39
C PHE A 362 -11.84 2.38 -18.98
N LYS A 363 -12.66 3.40 -18.75
CA LYS A 363 -12.83 4.00 -17.41
C LYS A 363 -13.43 3.03 -16.38
N ARG A 364 -14.26 2.08 -16.84
CA ARG A 364 -14.99 1.12 -15.98
C ARG A 364 -14.12 -0.05 -15.53
N VAL A 365 -12.98 -0.29 -16.18
CA VAL A 365 -12.04 -1.36 -15.83
C VAL A 365 -10.77 -0.70 -15.30
N PRO A 366 -10.73 -0.34 -13.99
CA PRO A 366 -9.55 0.27 -13.42
C PRO A 366 -8.36 -0.70 -13.53
N ARG A 367 -7.14 -0.16 -13.66
CA ARG A 367 -5.90 -0.94 -13.77
C ARG A 367 -5.80 -1.85 -15.00
N LEU A 368 -6.59 -1.57 -16.03
CA LEU A 368 -6.37 -2.08 -17.38
C LEU A 368 -5.70 -0.97 -18.22
N SER A 369 -4.56 -1.28 -18.83
CA SER A 369 -3.90 -0.38 -19.77
C SER A 369 -3.41 -1.10 -21.01
N LEU A 370 -3.34 -0.33 -22.10
CA LEU A 370 -2.77 -0.75 -23.36
C LEU A 370 -1.52 0.09 -23.61
N GLN A 371 -0.41 -0.56 -23.90
CA GLN A 371 0.85 0.08 -24.20
C GLN A 371 1.31 -0.35 -25.59
N THR A 372 1.72 0.60 -26.42
CA THR A 372 2.27 0.31 -27.75
C THR A 372 3.61 1.02 -27.93
N ALA A 373 4.57 0.35 -28.56
CA ALA A 373 5.82 0.94 -29.00
C ALA A 373 6.14 0.49 -30.43
N PHE A 374 6.71 1.39 -31.22
CA PHE A 374 7.18 1.10 -32.57
C PHE A 374 8.66 1.42 -32.67
N LEU A 375 9.50 0.39 -32.68
CA LEU A 375 10.96 0.52 -32.62
C LEU A 375 11.57 0.41 -34.01
N LEU A 376 12.41 1.38 -34.33
CA LEU A 376 13.22 1.42 -35.54
C LEU A 376 14.57 0.75 -35.25
N PRO A 377 15.03 -0.21 -36.06
CA PRO A 377 16.40 -0.70 -35.98
C PRO A 377 17.34 0.41 -36.47
N ILE A 378 18.38 0.72 -35.69
CA ILE A 378 19.31 1.83 -36.00
C ILE A 378 20.76 1.41 -36.15
N SER A 379 21.05 0.14 -35.88
CA SER A 379 22.37 -0.46 -36.03
C SER A 379 22.33 -1.51 -37.14
N ASP A 380 23.42 -1.62 -37.89
CA ASP A 380 23.53 -2.60 -38.98
C ASP A 380 24.15 -3.91 -38.51
N LYS A 381 24.06 -4.96 -39.35
CA LYS A 381 24.68 -6.27 -39.13
C LYS A 381 24.23 -6.92 -37.81
N LEU A 382 22.96 -6.77 -37.42
CA LEU A 382 22.46 -7.30 -36.14
C LEU A 382 22.25 -8.83 -36.18
N GLU A 383 21.92 -9.39 -37.34
CA GLU A 383 21.66 -10.82 -37.50
C GLU A 383 22.86 -11.62 -38.06
N ASN A 384 23.81 -10.96 -38.76
CA ASN A 384 24.94 -11.60 -39.45
C ASN A 384 26.25 -10.82 -39.26
N PRO A 385 27.43 -11.47 -39.13
CA PRO A 385 27.67 -12.92 -39.19
C PRO A 385 27.35 -13.67 -37.89
N GLN A 386 27.20 -12.97 -36.77
CA GLN A 386 26.71 -13.52 -35.51
C GLN A 386 25.50 -12.72 -35.06
N PHE A 387 24.50 -13.41 -34.50
CA PHE A 387 23.29 -12.77 -34.02
C PHE A 387 23.60 -11.93 -32.77
N VAL A 388 23.12 -10.69 -32.75
CA VAL A 388 23.16 -9.76 -31.61
C VAL A 388 21.75 -9.34 -31.21
N ASP A 389 20.95 -8.95 -32.20
CA ASP A 389 19.53 -8.65 -32.07
C ASP A 389 18.88 -8.78 -33.46
N HIS A 390 17.57 -8.58 -33.55
CA HIS A 390 16.87 -8.57 -34.83
C HIS A 390 16.99 -7.24 -35.57
N ASP A 391 17.39 -7.28 -36.84
CA ASP A 391 17.46 -6.12 -37.74
C ASP A 391 16.09 -5.81 -38.37
N ARG A 392 15.14 -5.34 -37.55
CA ARG A 392 13.72 -5.33 -37.89
C ARG A 392 12.97 -4.17 -37.26
N TYR A 393 12.00 -3.62 -37.99
CA TYR A 393 10.97 -2.75 -37.39
C TYR A 393 10.15 -3.60 -36.42
N THR A 394 10.07 -3.18 -35.16
CA THR A 394 9.37 -3.94 -34.13
C THR A 394 8.18 -3.14 -33.63
N TRP A 395 6.98 -3.63 -33.94
CA TRP A 395 5.75 -3.12 -33.35
C TRP A 395 5.32 -4.02 -32.21
N VAL A 396 5.31 -3.50 -30.99
CA VAL A 396 4.85 -4.22 -29.81
C VAL A 396 3.64 -3.51 -29.21
N THR A 397 2.57 -4.28 -28.97
CA THR A 397 1.40 -3.85 -28.20
C THR A 397 1.22 -4.78 -27.01
N GLN A 398 1.05 -4.22 -25.82
CA GLN A 398 0.94 -4.95 -24.55
C GLN A 398 -0.34 -4.56 -23.84
N LEU A 399 -1.15 -5.55 -23.50
CA LEU A 399 -2.32 -5.42 -22.65
C LEU A 399 -1.93 -5.78 -21.22
N LEU A 400 -2.02 -4.82 -20.31
CA LEU A 400 -1.55 -4.91 -18.93
C LEU A 400 -2.74 -4.82 -17.99
N TYR A 401 -2.91 -5.79 -17.10
CA TYR A 401 -4.00 -5.80 -16.14
C TYR A 401 -3.55 -6.24 -14.76
N ASP A 402 -3.84 -5.41 -13.75
CA ASP A 402 -3.60 -5.72 -12.34
C ASP A 402 -4.93 -5.85 -11.58
N ARG A 403 -5.10 -6.94 -10.83
CA ARG A 403 -6.25 -7.15 -9.95
C ARG A 403 -5.79 -7.48 -8.53
N LYS A 404 -6.22 -6.67 -7.56
CA LYS A 404 -6.03 -6.97 -6.14
C LYS A 404 -6.88 -8.19 -5.76
N LEU A 405 -6.27 -9.19 -5.13
CA LEU A 405 -6.96 -10.39 -4.64
C LEU A 405 -7.24 -10.27 -3.13
N SER A 406 -6.31 -9.71 -2.37
CA SER A 406 -6.45 -9.42 -0.94
C SER A 406 -5.58 -8.23 -0.53
N SER A 407 -5.46 -7.93 0.76
CA SER A 407 -4.50 -6.96 1.29
C SER A 407 -3.04 -7.30 0.95
N TYR A 408 -2.71 -8.58 0.87
CA TYR A 408 -1.34 -9.08 0.67
C TYR A 408 -1.07 -9.65 -0.71
N PHE A 409 -2.12 -9.94 -1.50
CA PHE A 409 -1.98 -10.59 -2.81
C PHE A 409 -2.55 -9.77 -3.96
N GLN A 410 -1.85 -9.78 -5.10
CA GLN A 410 -2.27 -9.23 -6.37
C GLN A 410 -1.98 -10.21 -7.52
N LEU A 411 -2.90 -10.28 -8.47
CA LEU A 411 -2.69 -10.90 -9.77
C LEU A 411 -2.31 -9.81 -10.78
N PHE A 412 -1.20 -10.00 -11.50
CA PHE A 412 -0.86 -9.20 -12.68
C PHE A 412 -0.82 -10.10 -13.90
N THR A 413 -1.44 -9.66 -14.99
CA THR A 413 -1.45 -10.38 -16.27
C THR A 413 -1.01 -9.46 -17.41
N GLN A 414 -0.26 -10.03 -18.33
CA GLN A 414 0.26 -9.34 -19.51
C GLN A 414 0.03 -10.21 -20.75
N LEU A 415 -0.51 -9.60 -21.80
CA LEU A 415 -0.63 -10.20 -23.13
C LEU A 415 0.04 -9.28 -24.15
N ASP A 416 1.04 -9.80 -24.83
CA ASP A 416 1.86 -9.07 -25.79
C ASP A 416 1.49 -9.49 -27.22
N PHE A 417 1.54 -8.53 -28.14
CA PHE A 417 1.46 -8.71 -29.59
C PHE A 417 2.66 -8.01 -30.21
N MET A 418 3.70 -8.79 -30.52
CA MET A 418 4.95 -8.28 -31.09
C MET A 418 5.07 -8.71 -32.54
N TYR A 419 4.86 -7.78 -33.46
CA TYR A 419 5.06 -8.02 -34.89
C TYR A 419 6.39 -7.41 -35.33
N ARG A 420 7.27 -8.25 -35.90
CA ARG A 420 8.56 -7.82 -36.42
C ARG A 420 8.58 -7.88 -37.93
N ILE A 421 8.76 -6.72 -38.54
CA ILE A 421 8.78 -6.51 -39.98
C ILE A 421 10.24 -6.43 -40.43
N ASN A 422 10.60 -7.28 -41.38
CA ASN A 422 11.92 -7.31 -41.96
C ASN A 422 12.26 -5.97 -42.65
N ARG A 423 13.48 -5.48 -42.44
CA ARG A 423 13.95 -4.18 -42.95
C ARG A 423 14.01 -4.11 -44.48
N ASP A 424 14.28 -5.24 -45.13
CA ASP A 424 14.35 -5.37 -46.59
C ASP A 424 12.98 -5.60 -47.23
N SER A 425 11.89 -5.46 -46.44
CA SER A 425 10.51 -5.66 -46.88
C SER A 425 10.23 -7.06 -47.45
N ASN A 426 11.02 -8.09 -47.09
CA ASN A 426 10.71 -9.48 -47.41
C ASN A 426 9.67 -10.04 -46.39
N PRO A 427 8.39 -10.21 -46.79
CA PRO A 427 7.35 -10.60 -45.85
C PRO A 427 7.52 -12.02 -45.29
N GLU A 428 8.19 -12.91 -46.05
CA GLU A 428 8.46 -14.29 -45.63
C GLU A 428 9.32 -14.36 -44.37
N ARG A 429 10.13 -13.32 -44.13
CA ARG A 429 10.98 -13.25 -42.96
C ARG A 429 10.24 -12.69 -41.76
N ASN A 430 9.06 -12.08 -41.88
CA ASN A 430 8.32 -11.47 -40.78
C ASN A 430 7.85 -12.52 -39.76
N PHE A 431 7.68 -12.10 -38.50
CA PHE A 431 7.08 -12.96 -37.50
C PHE A 431 6.28 -12.19 -36.45
N LEU A 432 5.33 -12.90 -35.86
CA LEU A 432 4.51 -12.46 -34.73
C LEU A 432 4.89 -13.28 -33.50
N ARG A 433 5.15 -12.63 -32.37
CA ARG A 433 5.19 -13.30 -31.06
C ARG A 433 4.02 -12.82 -30.20
N THR A 434 3.35 -13.74 -29.51
CA THR A 434 2.27 -13.37 -28.57
C THR A 434 2.48 -13.89 -27.15
N PRO A 435 3.53 -13.42 -26.43
CA PRO A 435 3.75 -13.79 -25.03
C PRO A 435 2.55 -13.50 -24.13
N MET A 436 2.24 -14.47 -23.27
CA MET A 436 1.22 -14.39 -22.25
C MET A 436 1.85 -14.68 -20.91
N SER A 437 1.74 -13.75 -19.97
CA SER A 437 2.34 -13.88 -18.64
C SER A 437 1.31 -13.65 -17.54
N ALA A 438 1.41 -14.42 -16.46
CA ALA A 438 0.65 -14.22 -15.23
C ALA A 438 1.60 -14.24 -14.03
N PHE A 439 1.38 -13.30 -13.11
CA PHE A 439 2.20 -13.08 -11.92
C PHE A 439 1.29 -13.07 -10.69
N ILE A 440 1.66 -13.85 -9.67
CA ILE A 440 1.09 -13.75 -8.33
C ILE A 440 2.09 -12.99 -7.47
N ASN A 441 1.70 -11.80 -7.04
CA ASN A 441 2.49 -10.91 -6.20
C ASN A 441 2.03 -11.04 -4.75
N TYR A 442 2.96 -11.23 -3.83
CA TYR A 442 2.80 -11.16 -2.38
C TYR A 442 3.52 -9.92 -1.85
N PHE A 443 2.85 -9.18 -0.97
CA PHE A 443 3.36 -7.94 -0.36
C PHE A 443 3.59 -8.15 1.15
N PRO A 444 4.79 -8.61 1.57
CA PRO A 444 5.11 -8.73 2.99
C PRO A 444 5.02 -7.38 3.74
N ASN A 445 5.35 -6.29 3.03
CA ASN A 445 5.32 -4.92 3.52
C ASN A 445 5.17 -3.96 2.32
N GLN A 446 5.21 -2.64 2.54
CA GLN A 446 5.01 -1.65 1.47
C GLN A 446 6.21 -1.52 0.51
N ASN A 447 7.41 -1.92 0.92
CA ASN A 447 8.65 -1.74 0.18
C ASN A 447 9.13 -3.02 -0.51
N THR A 448 8.47 -4.15 -0.28
CA THR A 448 8.85 -5.46 -0.80
C THR A 448 7.70 -6.12 -1.54
N THR A 449 7.98 -6.70 -2.70
CA THR A 449 7.10 -7.67 -3.36
C THR A 449 7.88 -8.93 -3.64
N ILE A 450 7.33 -10.07 -3.24
CA ILE A 450 7.80 -11.38 -3.67
C ILE A 450 6.79 -11.86 -4.70
N PHE A 451 7.25 -12.35 -5.85
CA PHE A 451 6.34 -12.81 -6.89
C PHE A 451 6.77 -14.13 -7.50
N MET A 452 5.77 -14.87 -7.97
CA MET A 452 5.94 -16.02 -8.85
C MET A 452 5.26 -15.73 -10.18
N PHE A 453 5.78 -16.29 -11.26
CA PHE A 453 5.21 -16.08 -12.59
C PHE A 453 5.24 -17.34 -13.45
N THR A 454 4.32 -17.36 -14.40
CA THR A 454 4.33 -18.26 -15.54
C THR A 454 4.22 -17.45 -16.82
N GLN A 455 4.88 -17.90 -17.88
CA GLN A 455 4.74 -17.32 -19.21
C GLN A 455 4.70 -18.40 -20.27
N TYR A 456 3.80 -18.23 -21.25
CA TYR A 456 3.77 -19.00 -22.49
C TYR A 456 3.98 -18.05 -23.68
N ALA A 457 4.96 -18.34 -24.54
CA ALA A 457 5.40 -17.42 -25.58
C ALA A 457 5.48 -18.11 -26.95
N PRO A 458 4.35 -18.18 -27.69
CA PRO A 458 4.33 -18.68 -29.05
C PRO A 458 4.85 -17.64 -30.06
N ARG A 459 5.46 -18.15 -31.13
CA ARG A 459 5.92 -17.44 -32.33
C ARG A 459 5.24 -18.01 -33.56
N PHE A 460 4.72 -17.12 -34.39
CA PHE A 460 4.10 -17.42 -35.67
C PHE A 460 4.90 -16.77 -36.79
N GLU A 461 5.21 -17.53 -37.83
CA GLU A 461 5.90 -17.07 -39.04
C GLU A 461 5.57 -18.00 -40.20
N ASN A 462 6.14 -17.74 -41.38
CA ASN A 462 5.96 -18.63 -42.52
C ASN A 462 6.77 -19.91 -42.32
N VAL A 463 6.06 -21.05 -42.26
CA VAL A 463 6.62 -22.39 -42.06
C VAL A 463 6.35 -23.22 -43.31
N GLY A 464 7.40 -23.85 -43.86
CA GLY A 464 7.33 -24.64 -45.09
C GLY A 464 8.48 -24.34 -46.04
N MET A 465 8.49 -24.96 -47.22
CA MET A 465 9.40 -24.59 -48.32
C MET A 465 8.86 -23.35 -49.04
N GLU A 466 9.71 -22.57 -49.73
CA GLU A 466 9.34 -21.27 -50.33
C GLU A 466 8.08 -21.33 -51.23
N GLU A 467 7.83 -22.44 -51.93
CA GLU A 467 6.64 -22.60 -52.79
C GLU A 467 5.36 -23.06 -52.05
N SER A 468 5.47 -23.48 -50.78
CA SER A 468 4.36 -24.02 -49.98
C SER A 468 4.33 -23.47 -48.55
N SER A 469 4.91 -22.29 -48.31
CA SER A 469 5.00 -21.70 -46.98
C SER A 469 3.61 -21.26 -46.51
N GLN A 470 3.30 -21.55 -45.24
CA GLN A 470 2.06 -21.08 -44.61
C GLN A 470 2.37 -20.40 -43.29
N PHE A 471 1.70 -19.27 -43.03
CA PHE A 471 1.84 -18.58 -41.77
C PHE A 471 1.24 -19.41 -40.63
N GLY A 472 2.06 -19.84 -39.69
CA GLY A 472 1.65 -20.77 -38.64
C GLY A 472 2.58 -20.75 -37.44
N LEU A 473 2.21 -21.52 -36.41
CA LEU A 473 3.01 -21.66 -35.18
C LEU A 473 4.34 -22.35 -35.49
N SER A 474 5.45 -21.64 -35.33
CA SER A 474 6.80 -22.15 -35.62
C SER A 474 7.58 -22.54 -34.37
N GLN A 475 7.49 -21.74 -33.31
CA GLN A 475 8.25 -21.92 -32.07
C GLN A 475 7.38 -21.57 -30.87
N TRP A 476 7.67 -22.16 -29.71
CA TRP A 476 7.08 -21.71 -28.45
C TRP A 476 7.92 -22.18 -27.26
N PHE A 477 7.78 -21.47 -26.15
CA PHE A 477 8.27 -21.93 -24.85
C PHE A 477 7.28 -21.60 -23.72
N THR A 478 7.37 -22.38 -22.65
CA THR A 478 6.73 -22.11 -21.36
C THR A 478 7.81 -21.99 -20.30
N GLN A 479 7.75 -20.93 -19.49
CA GLN A 479 8.64 -20.75 -18.36
C GLN A 479 7.89 -20.56 -17.05
N LEU A 480 8.56 -20.95 -15.97
CA LEU A 480 8.15 -20.71 -14.60
C LEU A 480 9.29 -20.03 -13.85
N GLY A 481 8.95 -19.09 -12.98
CA GLY A 481 9.95 -18.36 -12.25
C GLY A 481 9.41 -17.60 -11.07
N GLY A 482 10.31 -16.87 -10.42
CA GLY A 482 9.99 -16.01 -9.30
C GLY A 482 11.02 -14.91 -9.12
N GLY A 483 10.68 -13.94 -8.28
CA GLY A 483 11.52 -12.79 -8.07
C GLY A 483 11.10 -11.94 -6.90
N ILE A 484 11.88 -10.88 -6.69
CA ILE A 484 11.66 -9.88 -5.66
C ILE A 484 11.73 -8.49 -6.28
N LYS A 485 10.86 -7.60 -5.82
CA LYS A 485 10.94 -6.16 -6.04
C LYS A 485 11.17 -5.48 -4.71
N TYR A 486 12.07 -4.50 -4.68
CA TYR A 486 12.40 -3.76 -3.48
C TYR A 486 12.48 -2.26 -3.75
N GLN A 487 11.83 -1.45 -2.92
CA GLN A 487 11.90 0.01 -2.98
C GLN A 487 13.15 0.48 -2.22
N LEU A 488 14.19 0.90 -2.95
CA LEU A 488 15.49 1.32 -2.38
C LEU A 488 15.39 2.67 -1.68
N ILE A 489 14.78 3.65 -2.36
CA ILE A 489 14.41 4.98 -1.86
C ILE A 489 13.05 5.33 -2.44
N GLU A 490 12.39 6.40 -1.99
CA GLU A 490 11.02 6.74 -2.39
C GLU A 490 10.81 6.67 -3.92
N GLN A 491 11.73 7.22 -4.71
CA GLN A 491 11.61 7.28 -6.17
C GLN A 491 12.19 6.05 -6.89
N LEU A 492 13.12 5.30 -6.29
CA LEU A 492 13.89 4.24 -6.97
C LEU A 492 13.57 2.85 -6.42
N SER A 493 13.24 1.94 -7.33
CA SER A 493 12.99 0.53 -7.03
C SER A 493 13.87 -0.38 -7.88
N LEU A 494 14.17 -1.55 -7.32
CA LEU A 494 14.92 -2.65 -7.90
C LEU A 494 13.97 -3.84 -8.12
N GLU A 495 14.20 -4.59 -9.18
CA GLU A 495 13.58 -5.89 -9.44
C GLU A 495 14.64 -6.92 -9.81
N LEU A 496 14.56 -8.11 -9.20
CA LEU A 496 15.38 -9.27 -9.51
C LEU A 496 14.45 -10.45 -9.76
N SER A 497 14.64 -11.19 -10.86
CA SER A 497 13.92 -12.44 -11.06
C SER A 497 14.73 -13.48 -11.81
N TYR A 498 14.34 -14.74 -11.58
CA TYR A 498 14.86 -15.91 -12.25
C TYR A 498 13.69 -16.70 -12.84
N GLY A 499 13.83 -17.14 -14.10
CA GLY A 499 12.88 -17.99 -14.78
C GLY A 499 13.58 -19.16 -15.46
N ASN A 500 12.97 -20.34 -15.40
CA ASN A 500 13.44 -21.53 -16.08
C ASN A 500 12.44 -21.95 -17.16
N VAL A 501 12.94 -22.25 -18.36
CA VAL A 501 12.13 -22.80 -19.44
C VAL A 501 11.85 -24.27 -19.12
N ILE A 502 10.58 -24.59 -18.90
CA ILE A 502 10.15 -25.95 -18.51
C ILE A 502 9.69 -26.78 -19.71
N LEU A 503 9.24 -26.13 -20.77
CA LEU A 503 8.77 -26.76 -22.01
C LEU A 503 9.11 -25.84 -23.19
N SER A 504 9.58 -26.39 -24.29
CA SER A 504 9.78 -25.62 -25.53
C SER A 504 9.67 -26.49 -26.78
N ARG A 505 9.52 -25.83 -27.93
CA ARG A 505 9.58 -26.41 -29.26
C ARG A 505 10.37 -25.48 -30.16
N VAL A 506 11.50 -25.97 -30.70
CA VAL A 506 12.37 -25.20 -31.62
C VAL A 506 12.78 -23.85 -31.01
N ASP A 507 12.95 -23.83 -29.69
CA ASP A 507 13.42 -22.67 -28.94
C ASP A 507 14.51 -23.13 -27.95
N GLY A 508 15.29 -22.19 -27.46
CA GLY A 508 16.46 -22.52 -26.67
C GLY A 508 16.12 -23.09 -25.29
N ASN A 509 17.04 -23.91 -24.76
CA ASN A 509 16.90 -24.63 -23.50
C ASN A 509 17.78 -23.97 -22.43
N GLY A 510 17.38 -22.78 -22.00
CA GLY A 510 18.15 -21.92 -21.10
C GLY A 510 17.33 -21.40 -19.92
N TYR A 511 18.01 -20.69 -19.04
CA TYR A 511 17.38 -19.94 -17.95
C TYR A 511 17.48 -18.43 -18.22
N LEU A 512 16.57 -17.67 -17.63
CA LEU A 512 16.45 -16.23 -17.76
C LEU A 512 16.67 -15.56 -16.41
N MET A 513 17.57 -14.60 -16.37
CA MET A 513 17.73 -13.72 -15.22
C MET A 513 17.35 -12.30 -15.62
N ASN A 514 16.51 -11.66 -14.82
CA ASN A 514 16.14 -10.27 -15.05
C ASN A 514 16.60 -9.38 -13.91
N PHE A 515 17.13 -8.22 -14.27
CA PHE A 515 17.48 -7.13 -13.38
C PHE A 515 16.80 -5.85 -13.85
N GLY A 516 15.95 -5.27 -13.03
CA GLY A 516 15.21 -4.05 -13.32
C GLY A 516 15.56 -2.93 -12.34
N LEU A 517 15.77 -1.73 -12.86
CA LEU A 517 15.74 -0.50 -12.07
C LEU A 517 14.60 0.37 -12.59
N ARG A 518 13.89 0.99 -11.66
CA ARG A 518 12.76 1.84 -12.00
C ARG A 518 12.71 3.05 -11.09
N TYR A 519 12.84 4.22 -11.70
CA TYR A 519 12.74 5.52 -11.06
C TYR A 519 11.41 6.19 -11.42
N ILE A 520 10.67 6.69 -10.43
CA ILE A 520 9.39 7.38 -10.62
C ILE A 520 9.44 8.73 -9.94
N HIS A 521 9.19 9.78 -10.72
CA HIS A 521 8.99 11.14 -10.23
C HIS A 521 7.49 11.45 -10.15
N ARG A 522 7.07 12.08 -9.05
CA ARG A 522 5.67 12.23 -8.64
C ARG A 522 5.16 13.65 -8.65
#